data_AF-A0A925MH46-F1
#
_entry.id   AF-A0A925MH46-F1
#
_cell.length_a   1.000
_cell.length_b   1.000
_cell.length_c   1.000
_cell.angle_alpha   90.00
_cell.angle_beta   90.00
_cell.angle_gamma   90.00
#
_symmetry.space_group_name_H-M   'P 1'
#
loop_
_entity.id
_entity.type
_entity.pdbx_description
1 polymer ?
#
loop_
_entity_poly.entity_id
_entity_poly.type
_entity_poly.pdbx_seq_one_letter_code
_entity_poly.pdbx_strand_id
1 'polypeptide(L)'
;MSAELETDVLKGVSRSFYLSLRLLPKPMRTAASVGYLLARTSDTIADSAVLNRCLRMAYLESLLGQVNGEIECTDWPVELLAGIPDPKEKLLLENHPQVMGLLGGLAHGEMELVRELTRVIIGGQKLDLERFGAEVSSTVSLSDGIELEDYTWRVAGCVGVFWTKLGFQTMGKGFAGCEPEKLLWKAERYGKGLQLVNILRDLPKDLKMGRCYLPVADPGNKEALMKEFSLWREVACEWVGEGFAYAKELRPKRLRMASVLPAMIANETLDMLKGITFDELSCGIRVSRSKVYRMIIAALVRA
;
A
#
# COMPACT_ATOMS: atom_id res chain seq x y z
N MET A 1 -6.06 11.33 18.80
CA MET A 1 -4.83 10.49 18.76
C MET A 1 -3.91 10.99 19.85
N SER A 2 -3.37 10.11 20.70
CA SER A 2 -2.38 10.50 21.70
C SER A 2 -1.10 11.00 21.00
N ALA A 3 -0.32 11.85 21.68
CA ALA A 3 0.94 12.34 21.14
C ALA A 3 1.92 11.18 20.87
N GLU A 4 1.91 10.14 21.70
CA GLU A 4 2.74 8.94 21.56
C GLU A 4 2.40 8.16 20.28
N LEU A 5 1.12 7.91 20.00
CA LEU A 5 0.71 7.18 18.79
C LEU A 5 0.98 8.00 17.51
N GLU A 6 0.78 9.33 17.58
CA GLU A 6 1.05 10.23 16.45
C GLU A 6 2.55 10.40 16.16
N THR A 7 3.40 10.50 17.20
CA THR A 7 4.79 10.94 17.03
C THR A 7 5.81 9.82 17.16
N ASP A 8 5.52 8.78 17.92
CA ASP A 8 6.48 7.69 18.19
C ASP A 8 6.14 6.45 17.37
N VAL A 9 4.86 6.09 17.28
CA VAL A 9 4.41 4.94 16.48
C VAL A 9 4.34 5.30 15.00
N LEU A 10 3.46 6.23 14.61
CA LEU A 10 3.17 6.52 13.20
C LEU A 10 4.37 7.08 12.42
N LYS A 11 5.09 8.04 13.00
CA LYS A 11 6.35 8.56 12.44
C LYS A 11 7.45 7.50 12.44
N GLY A 12 7.39 6.58 13.41
CA GLY A 12 8.32 5.48 13.56
C GLY A 12 8.27 4.54 12.35
N VAL A 13 7.08 3.97 12.09
CA VAL A 13 6.88 2.93 11.08
C VAL A 13 6.90 3.45 9.64
N SER A 14 6.63 4.74 9.39
CA SER A 14 6.91 5.34 8.08
C SER A 14 7.08 6.85 8.10
N ARG A 15 8.33 7.29 7.96
CA ARG A 15 8.68 8.72 7.88
C ARG A 15 8.09 9.41 6.66
N SER A 16 8.08 8.75 5.49
CA SER A 16 7.56 9.32 4.25
C SER A 16 6.04 9.43 4.28
N PHE A 17 5.35 8.41 4.76
CA PHE A 17 3.90 8.41 4.84
C PHE A 17 3.39 9.33 5.96
N TYR A 18 4.08 9.37 7.11
CA TYR A 18 3.78 10.32 8.19
C TYR A 18 3.77 11.78 7.70
N LEU A 19 4.74 12.16 6.87
CA LEU A 19 4.75 13.49 6.26
C LEU A 19 3.53 13.73 5.36
N SER A 20 3.13 12.74 4.56
CA SER A 20 1.90 12.80 3.76
C SER A 20 0.64 12.93 4.61
N LEU A 21 0.55 12.21 5.73
CA LEU A 21 -0.58 12.30 6.66
C LEU A 21 -0.71 13.70 7.27
N ARG A 22 0.40 14.37 7.59
CA ARG A 22 0.37 15.75 8.11
C ARG A 22 -0.14 16.77 7.09
N LEU A 23 -0.07 16.47 5.79
CA LEU A 23 -0.62 17.32 4.74
C LEU A 23 -2.14 17.20 4.62
N LEU A 24 -2.75 16.17 5.21
CA LEU A 24 -4.19 15.96 5.13
C LEU A 24 -4.98 17.03 5.89
N PRO A 25 -6.19 17.37 5.40
CA PRO A 25 -7.19 18.11 6.15
C PRO A 25 -7.48 17.44 7.50
N LYS A 26 -7.64 18.25 8.56
CA LYS A 26 -7.89 17.77 9.93
C LYS A 26 -9.03 16.73 10.01
N PRO A 27 -10.18 16.88 9.31
CA PRO A 27 -11.27 15.91 9.37
C PRO A 27 -10.90 14.49 8.94
N MET A 28 -9.94 14.33 8.02
CA MET A 28 -9.55 13.00 7.50
C MET A 28 -8.52 12.29 8.38
N ARG A 29 -7.75 13.02 9.19
CA ARG A 29 -6.48 12.52 9.75
C ARG A 29 -6.64 11.30 10.63
N THR A 30 -7.64 11.28 11.51
CA THR A 30 -7.79 10.20 12.49
C THR A 30 -8.12 8.89 11.78
N ALA A 31 -9.20 8.83 11.01
CA ALA A 31 -9.60 7.63 10.27
C ALA A 31 -8.50 7.14 9.32
N ALA A 32 -7.84 8.07 8.62
CA ALA A 32 -6.74 7.72 7.74
C ALA A 32 -5.50 7.17 8.47
N SER A 33 -5.18 7.71 9.64
CA SER A 33 -4.08 7.21 10.47
C SER A 33 -4.40 5.81 11.00
N VAL A 34 -5.63 5.56 11.46
CA VAL A 34 -6.08 4.24 11.91
C VAL A 34 -6.00 3.24 10.76
N GLY A 35 -6.55 3.56 9.59
CA GLY A 35 -6.49 2.68 8.42
C GLY A 35 -5.06 2.33 8.00
N TYR A 36 -4.15 3.31 8.06
CA TYR A 36 -2.74 3.06 7.79
C TYR A 36 -2.05 2.19 8.85
N LEU A 37 -2.30 2.45 10.13
CA LEU A 37 -1.70 1.68 11.22
C LEU A 37 -2.18 0.23 11.17
N LEU A 38 -3.45 -0.03 10.89
CA LEU A 38 -3.98 -1.39 10.73
C LEU A 38 -3.39 -2.10 9.51
N ALA A 39 -3.27 -1.42 8.37
CA ALA A 39 -2.59 -1.97 7.20
C ALA A 39 -1.12 -2.30 7.51
N ARG A 40 -0.42 -1.44 8.27
CA ARG A 40 0.98 -1.69 8.65
C ARG A 40 1.11 -2.82 9.67
N THR A 41 0.17 -2.95 10.61
CA THR A 41 0.09 -4.09 11.53
C THR A 41 -0.08 -5.39 10.73
N SER A 42 -0.99 -5.42 9.76
CA SER A 42 -1.20 -6.62 8.95
C SER A 42 -0.01 -6.96 8.06
N ASP A 43 0.66 -5.96 7.45
CA ASP A 43 1.93 -6.16 6.73
C ASP A 43 3.00 -6.79 7.62
N THR A 44 3.17 -6.25 8.84
CA THR A 44 4.15 -6.75 9.83
C THR A 44 3.91 -8.23 10.15
N ILE A 45 2.65 -8.63 10.29
CA ILE A 45 2.26 -10.03 10.53
C ILE A 45 2.52 -10.89 9.29
N ALA A 46 2.12 -10.43 8.10
CA ALA A 46 2.24 -11.18 6.85
C ALA A 46 3.70 -11.42 6.42
N ASP A 47 4.58 -10.43 6.64
CA ASP A 47 5.99 -10.47 6.28
C ASP A 47 6.91 -11.04 7.38
N SER A 48 6.35 -11.42 8.54
CA SER A 48 7.14 -11.92 9.66
C SER A 48 7.83 -13.25 9.35
N ALA A 49 9.16 -13.20 9.11
CA ALA A 49 9.97 -14.38 8.81
C ALA A 49 10.02 -15.41 9.96
N VAL A 50 9.78 -14.97 11.19
CA VAL A 50 9.83 -15.82 12.40
C VAL A 50 8.57 -16.68 12.55
N LEU A 51 7.43 -16.19 12.06
CA LEU A 51 6.19 -16.95 12.07
C LEU A 51 6.12 -17.93 10.89
N ASN A 52 5.62 -19.13 11.12
CA ASN A 52 5.22 -20.02 10.03
C ASN A 52 3.93 -19.52 9.36
N ARG A 53 3.63 -20.02 8.15
CA ARG A 53 2.46 -19.60 7.36
C ARG A 53 1.13 -19.73 8.13
N CYS A 54 0.94 -20.83 8.86
CA CYS A 54 -0.31 -21.08 9.59
C CYS A 54 -0.53 -20.03 10.69
N LEU A 55 0.52 -19.66 11.43
CA LEU A 55 0.44 -18.62 12.46
C LEU A 55 0.18 -17.24 11.84
N ARG A 56 0.84 -16.90 10.73
CA ARG A 56 0.56 -15.63 10.01
C ARG A 56 -0.91 -15.56 9.60
N MET A 57 -1.45 -16.65 9.03
CA MET A 57 -2.85 -16.74 8.64
C MET A 57 -3.80 -16.54 9.84
N ALA A 58 -3.54 -17.24 10.95
CA ALA A 58 -4.36 -17.15 12.15
C ALA A 58 -4.34 -15.75 12.78
N TYR A 59 -3.19 -15.07 12.82
CA TYR A 59 -3.11 -13.71 13.35
C TYR A 59 -3.74 -12.66 12.43
N LEU A 60 -3.66 -12.84 11.11
CA LEU A 60 -4.40 -12.00 10.16
C LEU A 60 -5.93 -12.16 10.33
N GLU A 61 -6.40 -13.39 10.55
CA GLU A 61 -7.82 -13.64 10.86
C GLU A 61 -8.24 -13.06 12.21
N SER A 62 -7.39 -13.18 13.23
CA SER A 62 -7.61 -12.55 14.54
C SER A 62 -7.70 -11.03 14.42
N LEU A 63 -6.80 -10.40 13.66
CA LEU A 63 -6.84 -8.95 13.41
C LEU A 63 -8.14 -8.54 12.73
N LEU A 64 -8.61 -9.29 11.72
CA LEU A 64 -9.90 -9.02 11.08
C LEU A 64 -11.07 -9.14 12.05
N GLY A 65 -11.12 -10.20 12.85
CA GLY A 65 -12.17 -10.38 13.85
C GLY A 65 -12.20 -9.25 14.87
N GLN A 66 -11.03 -8.78 15.31
CA GLN A 66 -10.91 -7.61 16.19
C GLN A 66 -11.41 -6.32 15.52
N VAL A 67 -11.00 -6.05 14.27
CA VAL A 67 -11.42 -4.87 13.48
C VAL A 67 -12.93 -4.84 13.23
N ASN A 68 -13.53 -6.00 12.99
CA ASN A 68 -14.98 -6.14 12.81
C ASN A 68 -15.75 -6.11 14.14
N GLY A 69 -15.08 -6.20 15.29
CA GLY A 69 -15.72 -6.31 16.61
C GLY A 69 -16.33 -7.69 16.89
N GLU A 70 -15.90 -8.70 16.15
CA GLU A 70 -16.30 -10.11 16.32
C GLU A 70 -15.47 -10.78 17.44
N ILE A 71 -14.25 -10.28 17.67
CA ILE A 71 -13.32 -10.76 18.68
C ILE A 71 -12.92 -9.57 19.56
N GLU A 72 -12.80 -9.80 20.87
CA GLU A 72 -12.28 -8.79 21.79
C GLU A 72 -10.83 -8.45 21.47
N CYS A 73 -10.47 -7.16 21.53
CA CYS A 73 -9.09 -6.75 21.32
C CYS A 73 -8.23 -7.14 22.52
N THR A 74 -7.16 -7.90 22.26
CA THR A 74 -6.18 -8.31 23.24
C THR A 74 -4.76 -8.00 22.76
N ASP A 75 -3.81 -8.01 23.69
CA ASP A 75 -2.40 -7.88 23.35
C ASP A 75 -1.93 -9.03 22.46
N TRP A 76 -0.99 -8.74 21.56
CA TRP A 76 -0.37 -9.77 20.74
C TRP A 76 0.48 -10.72 21.59
N PRO A 77 0.54 -12.03 21.25
CA PRO A 77 1.36 -12.99 21.98
C PRO A 77 2.83 -12.59 22.00
N VAL A 78 3.53 -12.92 23.11
CA VAL A 78 4.94 -12.59 23.31
C VAL A 78 5.81 -13.20 22.21
N GLU A 79 5.45 -14.37 21.70
CA GLU A 79 6.14 -15.06 20.61
C GLU A 79 6.12 -14.25 19.31
N LEU A 80 4.99 -13.59 19.00
CA LEU A 80 4.89 -12.69 17.86
C LEU A 80 5.79 -11.47 18.08
N LEU A 81 5.68 -10.81 19.23
CA LEU A 81 6.44 -9.60 19.56
C LEU A 81 7.96 -9.84 19.61
N ALA A 82 8.40 -11.01 20.07
CA ALA A 82 9.81 -11.41 20.11
C ALA A 82 10.37 -11.66 18.71
N GLY A 83 9.51 -12.02 17.74
CA GLY A 83 9.89 -12.28 16.36
C GLY A 83 9.98 -11.04 15.47
N ILE A 84 9.58 -9.85 15.94
CA ILE A 84 9.63 -8.61 15.15
C ILE A 84 11.00 -7.93 15.32
N PRO A 85 11.83 -7.85 14.26
CA PRO A 85 13.18 -7.31 14.37
C PRO A 85 13.21 -5.77 14.41
N ASP A 86 12.26 -5.08 13.77
CA ASP A 86 12.19 -3.62 13.80
C ASP A 86 11.52 -3.15 15.10
N PRO A 87 12.23 -2.45 16.00
CA PRO A 87 11.65 -1.97 17.26
C PRO A 87 10.40 -1.11 17.09
N LYS A 88 10.25 -0.44 15.94
CA LYS A 88 9.14 0.46 15.68
C LYS A 88 7.88 -0.28 15.23
N GLU A 89 8.05 -1.34 14.45
CA GLU A 89 6.96 -2.25 14.13
C GLU A 89 6.52 -3.01 15.38
N LYS A 90 7.47 -3.42 16.21
CA LYS A 90 7.16 -3.99 17.52
C LYS A 90 6.35 -3.03 18.38
N LEU A 91 6.77 -1.76 18.48
CA LEU A 91 6.05 -0.73 19.22
C LEU A 91 4.63 -0.50 18.67
N LEU A 92 4.43 -0.60 17.35
CA LEU A 92 3.10 -0.56 16.73
C LEU A 92 2.22 -1.70 17.22
N LEU A 93 2.73 -2.93 17.23
CA LEU A 93 1.99 -4.10 17.72
C LEU A 93 1.69 -3.96 19.23
N GLU A 94 2.64 -3.51 20.03
CA GLU A 94 2.44 -3.24 21.47
C GLU A 94 1.36 -2.17 21.73
N ASN A 95 1.15 -1.23 20.79
CA ASN A 95 0.12 -0.20 20.88
C ASN A 95 -1.18 -0.56 20.16
N HIS A 96 -1.35 -1.82 19.72
CA HIS A 96 -2.55 -2.27 19.00
C HIS A 96 -3.87 -1.96 19.74
N PRO A 97 -4.01 -2.16 21.07
CA PRO A 97 -5.23 -1.78 21.78
C PRO A 97 -5.60 -0.30 21.66
N GLN A 98 -4.60 0.59 21.59
CA GLN A 98 -4.84 2.02 21.38
C GLN A 98 -5.34 2.32 19.96
N VAL A 99 -4.81 1.62 18.94
CA VAL A 99 -5.29 1.72 17.55
C VAL A 99 -6.75 1.27 17.48
N MET A 100 -7.09 0.18 18.14
CA MET A 100 -8.46 -0.37 18.22
C MET A 100 -9.42 0.57 18.97
N GLY A 101 -8.96 1.20 20.06
CA GLY A 101 -9.72 2.23 20.75
C GLY A 101 -10.01 3.46 19.86
N LEU A 102 -9.06 3.87 19.02
CA LEU A 102 -9.29 4.94 18.05
C LEU A 102 -10.28 4.54 16.96
N LEU A 103 -10.21 3.30 16.47
CA LEU A 103 -11.18 2.75 15.51
C LEU A 103 -12.60 2.82 16.09
N GLY A 104 -12.80 2.37 17.34
CA GLY A 104 -14.09 2.41 18.02
C GLY A 104 -14.62 3.82 18.29
N GLY A 105 -13.74 4.83 18.31
CA GLY A 105 -14.10 6.24 18.46
C GLY A 105 -14.40 6.98 17.16
N LEU A 106 -14.26 6.36 15.99
CA LEU A 106 -14.57 6.98 14.70
C LEU A 106 -16.08 7.11 14.49
N ALA A 107 -16.49 8.08 13.66
CA ALA A 107 -17.86 8.13 13.16
C ALA A 107 -18.19 6.85 12.39
N HIS A 108 -19.43 6.36 12.48
CA HIS A 108 -19.82 5.05 11.95
C HIS A 108 -19.37 4.81 10.49
N GLY A 109 -19.64 5.75 9.58
CA GLY A 109 -19.20 5.57 8.19
C GLY A 109 -17.67 5.53 8.03
N GLU A 110 -16.91 6.30 8.83
CA GLU A 110 -15.44 6.32 8.75
C GLU A 110 -14.86 4.99 9.25
N MET A 111 -15.47 4.44 10.31
CA MET A 111 -15.15 3.13 10.85
C MET A 111 -15.41 2.03 9.80
N GLU A 112 -16.55 2.07 9.11
CA GLU A 112 -16.88 1.11 8.04
C GLU A 112 -15.91 1.20 6.87
N LEU A 113 -15.46 2.40 6.49
CA LEU A 113 -14.41 2.56 5.47
C LEU A 113 -13.08 1.91 5.90
N VAL A 114 -12.68 2.06 7.17
CA VAL A 114 -11.46 1.44 7.69
C VAL A 114 -11.59 -0.09 7.77
N ARG A 115 -12.76 -0.61 8.14
CA ARG A 115 -13.07 -2.04 8.13
C ARG A 115 -13.02 -2.62 6.71
N GLU A 116 -13.65 -1.94 5.74
CA GLU A 116 -13.62 -2.33 4.33
C GLU A 116 -12.17 -2.40 3.81
N LEU A 117 -11.38 -1.35 4.08
CA LEU A 117 -9.96 -1.29 3.70
C LEU A 117 -9.18 -2.48 4.27
N THR A 118 -9.28 -2.70 5.58
CA THR A 118 -8.53 -3.73 6.29
C THR A 118 -8.89 -5.12 5.76
N ARG A 119 -10.19 -5.39 5.54
CA ARG A 119 -10.68 -6.64 4.96
C ARG A 119 -10.10 -6.93 3.59
N VAL A 120 -10.05 -5.91 2.72
CA VAL A 120 -9.53 -6.05 1.36
C VAL A 120 -8.02 -6.30 1.36
N ILE A 121 -7.25 -5.53 2.14
CA ILE A 121 -5.80 -5.69 2.27
C ILE A 121 -5.45 -7.07 2.80
N ILE A 122 -6.07 -7.48 3.92
CA ILE A 122 -5.80 -8.79 4.52
C ILE A 122 -6.20 -9.91 3.57
N GLY A 123 -7.32 -9.77 2.85
CA GLY A 123 -7.68 -10.73 1.81
C GLY A 123 -6.59 -10.93 0.75
N GLY A 124 -5.90 -9.85 0.34
CA GLY A 124 -4.75 -9.93 -0.57
C GLY A 124 -3.55 -10.65 0.06
N GLN A 125 -3.22 -10.31 1.31
CA GLN A 125 -2.14 -10.94 2.06
C GLN A 125 -2.37 -12.44 2.28
N LYS A 126 -3.61 -12.86 2.55
CA LYS A 126 -3.98 -14.28 2.69
C LYS A 126 -3.74 -15.05 1.38
N LEU A 127 -4.20 -14.51 0.24
CA LEU A 127 -3.96 -15.11 -1.07
C LEU A 127 -2.46 -15.19 -1.41
N ASP A 128 -1.69 -14.17 -1.04
CA ASP A 128 -0.22 -14.15 -1.21
C ASP A 128 0.44 -15.27 -0.38
N LEU A 129 0.03 -15.44 0.89
CA LEU A 129 0.51 -16.52 1.76
C LEU A 129 0.11 -17.91 1.27
N GLU A 130 -1.10 -18.08 0.72
CA GLU A 130 -1.55 -19.35 0.15
C GLU A 130 -0.73 -19.71 -1.09
N ARG A 131 -0.49 -18.74 -1.97
CA ARG A 131 0.21 -18.94 -3.25
C ARG A 131 1.72 -19.07 -3.10
N PHE A 132 2.35 -18.17 -2.35
CA PHE A 132 3.81 -18.07 -2.25
C PHE A 132 4.38 -18.56 -0.91
N GLY A 133 3.54 -18.82 0.09
CA GLY A 133 3.98 -19.22 1.43
C GLY A 133 4.28 -20.70 1.61
N ALA A 134 4.20 -21.52 0.56
CA ALA A 134 4.69 -22.89 0.60
C ALA A 134 6.22 -22.91 0.42
N GLU A 135 6.92 -23.83 1.10
CA GLU A 135 8.34 -24.12 0.85
C GLU A 135 8.51 -24.82 -0.51
N VAL A 136 8.07 -24.17 -1.59
CA VAL A 136 8.19 -24.70 -2.94
C VAL A 136 9.60 -24.41 -3.42
N SER A 137 10.26 -25.43 -3.96
CA SER A 137 11.59 -25.31 -4.58
C SER A 137 11.60 -24.48 -5.87
N SER A 138 10.43 -24.07 -6.38
CA SER A 138 10.26 -23.31 -7.62
C SER A 138 9.48 -22.02 -7.39
N THR A 139 9.89 -20.95 -8.09
CA THR A 139 9.16 -19.68 -8.13
C THR A 139 7.78 -19.86 -8.75
N VAL A 140 6.74 -19.34 -8.09
CA VAL A 140 5.35 -19.40 -8.58
C VAL A 140 5.00 -18.05 -9.21
N SER A 141 4.28 -18.07 -10.33
CA SER A 141 3.72 -16.88 -10.99
C SER A 141 2.23 -16.73 -10.75
N LEU A 142 1.70 -15.53 -11.01
CA LEU A 142 0.27 -15.35 -11.23
C LEU A 142 -0.16 -16.00 -12.55
N SER A 143 -1.41 -16.44 -12.61
CA SER A 143 -1.92 -17.21 -13.74
C SER A 143 -2.18 -16.33 -14.96
N ASP A 144 -2.70 -15.12 -14.73
CA ASP A 144 -3.06 -14.18 -15.78
C ASP A 144 -3.07 -12.73 -15.28
N GLY A 145 -3.37 -11.81 -16.20
CA GLY A 145 -3.46 -10.38 -15.88
C GLY A 145 -4.61 -10.03 -14.94
N ILE A 146 -5.69 -10.81 -14.91
CA ILE A 146 -6.84 -10.57 -14.03
C ILE A 146 -6.42 -10.81 -12.58
N GLU A 147 -5.67 -11.86 -12.29
CA GLU A 147 -5.10 -12.11 -10.97
C GLU A 147 -4.13 -10.98 -10.55
N LEU A 148 -3.33 -10.44 -11.48
CA LEU A 148 -2.44 -9.31 -11.19
C LEU A 148 -3.22 -8.01 -10.91
N GLU A 149 -4.30 -7.76 -11.66
CA GLU A 149 -5.20 -6.65 -11.39
C GLU A 149 -5.91 -6.80 -10.03
N ASP A 150 -6.39 -7.99 -9.67
CA ASP A 150 -7.01 -8.24 -8.37
C ASP A 150 -6.00 -8.10 -7.22
N TYR A 151 -4.78 -8.61 -7.39
CA TYR A 151 -3.71 -8.43 -6.40
C TYR A 151 -3.39 -6.94 -6.17
N THR A 152 -3.15 -6.18 -7.26
CA THR A 152 -2.85 -4.75 -7.17
C THR A 152 -4.04 -3.93 -6.64
N TRP A 153 -5.28 -4.36 -6.90
CA TRP A 153 -6.46 -3.82 -6.26
C TRP A 153 -6.40 -3.99 -4.75
N ARG A 154 -6.20 -5.23 -4.28
CA ARG A 154 -6.29 -5.58 -2.87
C ARG A 154 -5.26 -4.88 -2.00
N VAL A 155 -4.04 -4.70 -2.51
CA VAL A 155 -2.92 -4.17 -1.73
C VAL A 155 -2.67 -2.67 -1.92
N ALA A 156 -3.24 -2.04 -2.96
CA ALA A 156 -2.99 -0.63 -3.24
C ALA A 156 -4.17 0.14 -3.89
N GLY A 157 -4.89 -0.45 -4.84
CA GLY A 157 -6.05 0.19 -5.46
C GLY A 157 -7.14 0.55 -4.46
N CYS A 158 -7.42 -0.36 -3.52
CA CYS A 158 -8.39 -0.18 -2.44
C CYS A 158 -8.00 0.99 -1.51
N VAL A 159 -6.70 1.26 -1.33
CA VAL A 159 -6.19 2.38 -0.54
C VAL A 159 -6.59 3.69 -1.19
N GLY A 160 -6.39 3.83 -2.51
CA GLY A 160 -6.83 5.02 -3.26
C GLY A 160 -8.34 5.26 -3.16
N VAL A 161 -9.13 4.19 -3.27
CA VAL A 161 -10.59 4.24 -3.08
C VAL A 161 -10.97 4.66 -1.66
N PHE A 162 -10.33 4.09 -0.64
CA PHE A 162 -10.53 4.46 0.76
C PHE A 162 -10.28 5.95 1.00
N TRP A 163 -9.15 6.48 0.52
CA TRP A 163 -8.81 7.91 0.64
C TRP A 163 -9.88 8.82 0.05
N THR A 164 -10.41 8.41 -1.11
CA THR A 164 -11.40 9.16 -1.86
C THR A 164 -12.75 9.14 -1.15
N LYS A 165 -13.21 7.95 -0.73
CA LYS A 165 -14.45 7.79 0.05
C LYS A 165 -14.37 8.60 1.35
N LEU A 166 -13.27 8.49 2.10
CA LEU A 166 -13.05 9.23 3.35
C LEU A 166 -13.03 10.74 3.12
N GLY A 167 -12.41 11.19 2.03
CA GLY A 167 -12.39 12.59 1.62
C GLY A 167 -13.79 13.17 1.40
N PHE A 168 -14.61 12.50 0.59
CA PHE A 168 -15.99 12.91 0.38
C PHE A 168 -16.84 12.82 1.65
N GLN A 169 -16.64 11.79 2.47
CA GLN A 169 -17.41 11.63 3.69
C GLN A 169 -17.12 12.74 4.71
N THR A 170 -15.86 13.17 4.84
CA THR A 170 -15.44 14.15 5.84
C THR A 170 -15.51 15.59 5.36
N MET A 171 -15.51 15.83 4.04
CA MET A 171 -15.43 17.18 3.45
C MET A 171 -16.51 17.47 2.40
N GLY A 172 -17.30 16.48 2.00
CA GLY A 172 -18.32 16.60 0.96
C GLY A 172 -17.76 17.16 -0.34
N LYS A 173 -18.48 18.12 -0.95
CA LYS A 173 -18.05 18.84 -2.16
C LYS A 173 -16.76 19.65 -1.97
N GLY A 174 -16.29 19.85 -0.74
CA GLY A 174 -15.01 20.50 -0.45
C GLY A 174 -13.79 19.62 -0.75
N PHE A 175 -13.98 18.32 -0.98
CA PHE A 175 -12.89 17.40 -1.30
C PHE A 175 -12.42 17.53 -2.76
N ALA A 176 -13.35 17.48 -3.71
CA ALA A 176 -13.03 17.44 -5.14
C ALA A 176 -14.00 18.26 -6.01
N GLY A 177 -13.58 18.56 -7.24
CA GLY A 177 -14.35 19.32 -8.24
C GLY A 177 -15.33 18.46 -9.04
N CYS A 178 -15.09 17.16 -9.15
CA CYS A 178 -15.91 16.22 -9.91
C CYS A 178 -16.78 15.33 -9.03
N GLU A 179 -17.66 14.56 -9.67
CA GLU A 179 -18.48 13.55 -9.00
C GLU A 179 -17.63 12.40 -8.41
N PRO A 180 -18.06 11.80 -7.28
CA PRO A 180 -17.31 10.74 -6.61
C PRO A 180 -16.95 9.55 -7.49
N GLU A 181 -17.87 9.07 -8.34
CA GLU A 181 -17.68 7.88 -9.16
C GLU A 181 -16.50 8.02 -10.12
N LYS A 182 -16.38 9.21 -10.75
CA LYS A 182 -15.25 9.51 -11.65
C LYS A 182 -13.93 9.52 -10.90
N LEU A 183 -13.92 10.07 -9.69
CA LEU A 183 -12.70 10.18 -8.90
C LEU A 183 -12.26 8.82 -8.32
N LEU A 184 -13.22 7.98 -7.94
CA LEU A 184 -12.97 6.63 -7.44
C LEU A 184 -12.28 5.75 -8.48
N TRP A 185 -12.73 5.81 -9.73
CA TRP A 185 -12.08 5.09 -10.83
C TRP A 185 -10.62 5.50 -11.00
N LYS A 186 -10.33 6.81 -10.95
CA LYS A 186 -8.95 7.33 -11.02
C LYS A 186 -8.13 6.89 -9.83
N ALA A 187 -8.72 6.91 -8.63
CA ALA A 187 -8.05 6.54 -7.40
C ALA A 187 -7.65 5.05 -7.38
N GLU A 188 -8.55 4.17 -7.84
CA GLU A 188 -8.29 2.75 -8.00
C GLU A 188 -7.09 2.52 -8.94
N ARG A 189 -7.19 3.04 -10.18
CA ARG A 189 -6.13 2.87 -11.17
C ARG A 189 -4.82 3.44 -10.66
N TYR A 190 -4.85 4.62 -10.06
CA TYR A 190 -3.65 5.23 -9.51
C TYR A 190 -2.98 4.36 -8.43
N GLY A 191 -3.76 3.84 -7.47
CA GLY A 191 -3.24 2.91 -6.45
C GLY A 191 -2.64 1.65 -7.07
N LYS A 192 -3.34 1.02 -8.02
CA LYS A 192 -2.83 -0.14 -8.77
C LYS A 192 -1.52 0.17 -9.51
N GLY A 193 -1.45 1.31 -10.18
CA GLY A 193 -0.27 1.75 -10.93
C GLY A 193 0.95 1.93 -10.04
N LEU A 194 0.78 2.52 -8.85
CA LEU A 194 1.87 2.62 -7.87
C LEU A 194 2.38 1.24 -7.42
N GLN A 195 1.48 0.26 -7.26
CA GLN A 195 1.90 -1.09 -6.91
C GLN A 195 2.59 -1.83 -8.07
N LEU A 196 2.13 -1.64 -9.30
CA LEU A 196 2.83 -2.18 -10.48
C LEU A 196 4.26 -1.63 -10.56
N VAL A 197 4.48 -0.35 -10.27
CA VAL A 197 5.84 0.21 -10.21
C VAL A 197 6.71 -0.53 -9.20
N ASN A 198 6.18 -0.86 -8.01
CA ASN A 198 6.91 -1.64 -7.02
C ASN A 198 7.20 -3.06 -7.51
N ILE A 199 6.20 -3.76 -8.05
CA ILE A 199 6.33 -5.12 -8.60
C ILE A 199 7.41 -5.17 -9.69
N LEU A 200 7.39 -4.22 -10.64
CA LEU A 200 8.36 -4.16 -11.72
C LEU A 200 9.76 -3.83 -11.17
N ARG A 201 9.87 -2.82 -10.29
CA ARG A 201 11.15 -2.41 -9.70
C ARG A 201 11.81 -3.55 -8.92
N ASP A 202 11.02 -4.28 -8.13
CA ASP A 202 11.51 -5.25 -7.15
C ASP A 202 11.52 -6.69 -7.69
N LEU A 203 11.15 -6.90 -8.97
CA LEU A 203 11.08 -8.21 -9.62
C LEU A 203 12.29 -9.13 -9.32
N PRO A 204 13.56 -8.71 -9.43
CA PRO A 204 14.68 -9.61 -9.13
C PRO A 204 14.75 -10.04 -7.66
N LYS A 205 14.29 -9.19 -6.74
CA LYS A 205 14.23 -9.51 -5.31
C LYS A 205 13.08 -10.48 -5.04
N ASP A 206 11.93 -10.25 -5.65
CA ASP A 206 10.75 -11.11 -5.48
C ASP A 206 11.01 -12.52 -6.01
N LEU A 207 11.67 -12.65 -7.16
CA LEU A 207 12.06 -13.97 -7.70
C LEU A 207 12.98 -14.74 -6.76
N LYS A 208 13.93 -14.07 -6.09
CA LYS A 208 14.80 -14.70 -5.07
C LYS A 208 14.01 -15.19 -3.86
N MET A 209 12.84 -14.62 -3.61
CA MET A 209 11.90 -15.03 -2.57
C MET A 209 10.88 -16.06 -3.08
N GLY A 210 11.03 -16.55 -4.32
CA GLY A 210 10.10 -17.50 -4.94
C GLY A 210 8.79 -16.88 -5.42
N ARG A 211 8.72 -15.54 -5.52
CA ARG A 211 7.53 -14.78 -5.90
C ARG A 211 7.67 -14.19 -7.30
N CYS A 212 6.72 -14.46 -8.18
CA CYS A 212 6.58 -13.75 -9.46
C CYS A 212 5.16 -13.22 -9.60
N TYR A 213 4.98 -11.91 -9.56
CA TYR A 213 3.66 -11.31 -9.76
C TYR A 213 3.28 -11.18 -11.24
N LEU A 214 4.26 -11.19 -12.15
CA LEU A 214 3.99 -11.11 -13.58
C LEU A 214 3.40 -12.43 -14.08
N PRO A 215 2.35 -12.39 -14.93
CA PRO A 215 1.67 -13.58 -15.40
C PRO A 215 2.44 -14.24 -16.54
N VAL A 216 3.40 -15.09 -16.18
CA VAL A 216 4.22 -15.85 -17.11
C VAL A 216 4.16 -17.34 -16.81
N ALA A 217 4.19 -18.17 -17.86
CA ALA A 217 4.13 -19.62 -17.71
C ALA A 217 5.37 -20.19 -17.00
N ASP A 218 6.55 -19.61 -17.26
CA ASP A 218 7.81 -19.98 -16.60
C ASP A 218 8.58 -18.72 -16.18
N PRO A 219 8.63 -18.39 -14.87
CA PRO A 219 9.43 -17.28 -14.34
C PRO A 219 10.94 -17.38 -14.60
N GLY A 220 11.45 -18.58 -14.90
CA GLY A 220 12.85 -18.82 -15.27
C GLY A 220 13.18 -18.39 -16.69
N ASN A 221 12.18 -18.28 -17.56
CA ASN A 221 12.34 -17.79 -18.93
C ASN A 221 12.46 -16.27 -18.95
N LYS A 222 13.70 -15.75 -18.88
CA LYS A 222 14.00 -14.31 -18.88
C LYS A 222 13.39 -13.55 -20.06
N GLU A 223 13.34 -14.16 -21.26
CA GLU A 223 12.79 -13.49 -22.44
C GLU A 223 11.28 -13.28 -22.31
N ALA A 224 10.55 -14.33 -21.95
CA ALA A 224 9.12 -14.26 -21.70
C ALA A 224 8.80 -13.29 -20.55
N LEU A 225 9.59 -13.36 -19.47
CA LEU A 225 9.45 -12.47 -18.32
C LEU A 225 9.64 -11.01 -18.69
N MET A 226 10.68 -10.66 -19.46
CA MET A 226 10.94 -9.27 -19.85
C MET A 226 9.95 -8.75 -20.90
N LYS A 227 9.33 -9.64 -21.68
CA LYS A 227 8.19 -9.29 -22.55
C LYS A 227 6.97 -8.91 -21.72
N GLU A 228 6.61 -9.72 -20.73
CA GLU A 228 5.48 -9.45 -19.84
C GLU A 228 5.74 -8.20 -18.98
N PHE A 229 6.96 -8.05 -18.49
CA PHE A 229 7.44 -6.84 -17.81
C PHE A 229 7.16 -5.57 -18.63
N SER A 230 7.49 -5.61 -19.92
CA SER A 230 7.33 -4.45 -20.81
C SER A 230 5.85 -4.11 -21.02
N LEU A 231 4.98 -5.12 -21.14
CA LEU A 231 3.53 -4.93 -21.23
C LEU A 231 2.99 -4.24 -19.97
N TRP A 232 3.30 -4.77 -18.78
CA TRP A 232 2.83 -4.21 -17.52
C TRP A 232 3.45 -2.86 -17.17
N ARG A 233 4.64 -2.55 -17.72
CA ARG A 233 5.21 -1.20 -17.63
C ARG A 233 4.33 -0.18 -18.36
N GLU A 234 3.83 -0.50 -19.56
CA GLU A 234 2.92 0.41 -20.27
C GLU A 234 1.61 0.62 -19.50
N VAL A 235 1.05 -0.46 -18.95
CA VAL A 235 -0.15 -0.39 -18.08
C VAL A 235 0.13 0.48 -16.84
N ALA A 236 1.29 0.30 -16.21
CA ALA A 236 1.70 1.12 -15.07
C ALA A 236 1.85 2.60 -15.44
N CYS A 237 2.40 2.92 -16.63
CA CYS A 237 2.47 4.31 -17.13
C CYS A 237 1.08 4.93 -17.25
N GLU A 238 0.12 4.23 -17.86
CA GLU A 238 -1.26 4.70 -18.01
C GLU A 238 -1.91 4.95 -16.64
N TRP A 239 -1.82 3.98 -15.73
CA TRP A 239 -2.45 4.04 -14.42
C TRP A 239 -1.80 5.05 -13.47
N VAL A 240 -0.48 5.23 -13.53
CA VAL A 240 0.21 6.32 -12.83
C VAL A 240 -0.20 7.68 -13.42
N GLY A 241 -0.45 7.73 -14.74
CA GLY A 241 -1.05 8.87 -15.43
C GLY A 241 -2.36 9.34 -14.79
N GLU A 242 -3.22 8.41 -14.39
CA GLU A 242 -4.47 8.71 -13.67
C GLU A 242 -4.24 9.39 -12.31
N GLY A 243 -3.08 9.20 -11.68
CA GLY A 243 -2.70 9.93 -10.48
C GLY A 243 -2.57 11.44 -10.68
N PHE A 244 -2.08 11.86 -11.86
CA PHE A 244 -2.04 13.29 -12.22
C PHE A 244 -3.45 13.83 -12.48
N ALA A 245 -4.32 13.05 -13.12
CA ALA A 245 -5.71 13.42 -13.32
C ALA A 245 -6.48 13.50 -12.00
N TYR A 246 -6.30 12.52 -11.11
CA TYR A 246 -6.85 12.48 -9.76
C TYR A 246 -6.46 13.74 -8.97
N ALA A 247 -5.16 14.07 -8.93
CA ALA A 247 -4.67 15.22 -8.20
C ALA A 247 -5.23 16.56 -8.71
N LYS A 248 -5.53 16.69 -10.01
CA LYS A 248 -6.14 17.92 -10.57
C LYS A 248 -7.57 18.16 -10.06
N GLU A 249 -8.30 17.09 -9.77
CA GLU A 249 -9.70 17.20 -9.30
C GLU A 249 -9.80 17.59 -7.81
N LEU A 250 -8.75 17.38 -7.01
CA LEU A 250 -8.79 17.68 -5.57
C LEU A 250 -8.79 19.19 -5.33
N ARG A 251 -9.71 19.69 -4.51
CA ARG A 251 -9.78 21.12 -4.18
C ARG A 251 -8.66 21.56 -3.23
N PRO A 252 -8.34 20.84 -2.13
CA PRO A 252 -7.31 21.29 -1.20
C PRO A 252 -5.91 21.17 -1.80
N LYS A 253 -5.19 22.29 -1.90
CA LYS A 253 -3.81 22.33 -2.47
C LYS A 253 -2.87 21.30 -1.84
N ARG A 254 -2.92 21.15 -0.51
CA ARG A 254 -2.08 20.18 0.21
C ARG A 254 -2.37 18.73 -0.20
N LEU A 255 -3.63 18.41 -0.51
CA LEU A 255 -3.99 17.08 -1.02
C LEU A 255 -3.47 16.88 -2.44
N ARG A 256 -3.60 17.89 -3.32
CA ARG A 256 -3.00 17.83 -4.68
C ARG A 256 -1.52 17.53 -4.61
N MET A 257 -0.79 18.22 -3.73
CA MET A 257 0.64 17.98 -3.53
C MET A 257 0.93 16.56 -3.03
N ALA A 258 0.21 16.12 -1.99
CA ALA A 258 0.40 14.79 -1.41
C ALA A 258 0.08 13.67 -2.41
N SER A 259 -0.88 13.89 -3.31
CA SER A 259 -1.28 12.94 -4.35
C SER A 259 -0.39 13.00 -5.60
N VAL A 260 0.15 14.15 -5.98
CA VAL A 260 0.97 14.24 -7.21
C VAL A 260 2.40 13.74 -7.01
N LEU A 261 2.97 13.90 -5.80
CA LEU A 261 4.35 13.53 -5.53
C LEU A 261 4.64 12.03 -5.77
N PRO A 262 3.83 11.07 -5.28
CA PRO A 262 4.08 9.66 -5.58
C PRO A 262 3.93 9.35 -7.07
N ALA A 263 3.04 10.04 -7.80
CA ALA A 263 2.90 9.87 -9.25
C ALA A 263 4.17 10.33 -10.00
N MET A 264 4.76 11.46 -9.58
CA MET A 264 6.02 11.96 -10.16
C MET A 264 7.19 11.00 -9.91
N ILE A 265 7.31 10.44 -8.71
CA ILE A 265 8.35 9.46 -8.37
C ILE A 265 8.13 8.16 -9.15
N ALA A 266 6.88 7.71 -9.27
CA ALA A 266 6.52 6.52 -10.02
C ALA A 266 6.82 6.68 -11.52
N ASN A 267 6.44 7.81 -12.13
CA ASN A 267 6.73 8.10 -13.53
C ASN A 267 8.25 8.10 -13.81
N GLU A 268 9.03 8.72 -12.93
CA GLU A 268 10.48 8.70 -13.05
C GLU A 268 11.06 7.29 -12.94
N THR A 269 10.50 6.48 -12.05
CA THR A 269 10.92 5.07 -11.92
C THR A 269 10.58 4.30 -13.19
N LEU A 270 9.39 4.50 -13.77
CA LEU A 270 8.97 3.88 -15.02
C LEU A 270 9.80 4.31 -16.23
N ASP A 271 10.29 5.56 -16.24
CA ASP A 271 11.24 6.05 -17.25
C ASP A 271 12.58 5.33 -17.13
N MET A 272 13.09 5.12 -15.91
CA MET A 272 14.32 4.35 -15.66
C MET A 272 14.17 2.86 -16.03
N LEU A 273 12.96 2.31 -15.93
CA LEU A 273 12.65 0.92 -16.27
C LEU A 273 12.47 0.70 -17.79
N LYS A 274 12.44 1.77 -18.60
CA LYS A 274 12.19 1.65 -20.03
C LYS A 274 13.38 0.99 -20.74
N GLY A 275 13.15 -0.18 -21.33
CA GLY A 275 14.17 -0.90 -22.08
C GLY A 275 15.31 -1.48 -21.22
N ILE A 276 15.12 -1.53 -19.90
CA ILE A 276 16.10 -2.11 -18.98
C ILE A 276 16.18 -3.62 -19.19
N THR A 277 17.39 -4.17 -19.12
CA THR A 277 17.61 -5.62 -19.10
C THR A 277 17.41 -6.19 -17.69
N PHE A 278 17.16 -7.50 -17.59
CA PHE A 278 17.03 -8.16 -16.29
C PHE A 278 18.28 -8.02 -15.41
N ASP A 279 19.47 -8.06 -16.02
CA ASP A 279 20.74 -7.99 -15.29
C ASP A 279 21.00 -6.55 -14.78
N GLU A 280 20.64 -5.52 -15.55
CA GLU A 280 20.66 -4.13 -15.08
C GLU A 280 19.65 -3.89 -13.95
N LEU A 281 18.43 -4.43 -14.09
CA LEU A 281 17.40 -4.35 -13.04
C LEU A 281 17.87 -5.02 -11.74
N SER A 282 18.62 -6.12 -11.85
CA SER A 282 19.17 -6.86 -10.71
C SER A 282 20.21 -6.07 -9.91
N CYS A 283 20.84 -5.05 -10.50
CA CYS A 283 21.70 -4.10 -9.79
C CYS A 283 20.93 -3.11 -8.91
N GLY A 284 19.61 -3.06 -9.06
CA GLY A 284 18.71 -2.18 -8.32
C GLY A 284 18.63 -0.79 -8.94
N ILE A 285 17.42 -0.25 -9.01
CA ILE A 285 17.15 1.11 -9.48
C ILE A 285 16.56 1.97 -8.37
N ARG A 286 16.98 3.24 -8.31
CA ARG A 286 16.45 4.19 -7.32
C ARG A 286 16.51 5.62 -7.83
N VAL A 287 15.40 6.35 -7.69
CA VAL A 287 15.38 7.79 -7.89
C VAL A 287 16.23 8.48 -6.83
N SER A 288 17.17 9.32 -7.26
CA SER A 288 18.08 10.02 -6.35
C SER A 288 17.33 10.98 -5.42
N ARG A 289 17.82 11.13 -4.18
CA ARG A 289 17.21 12.04 -3.19
C ARG A 289 17.12 13.48 -3.70
N SER A 290 18.15 13.98 -4.38
CA SER A 290 18.16 15.32 -4.98
C SER A 290 17.07 15.50 -6.04
N LYS A 291 16.76 14.46 -6.82
CA LYS A 291 15.66 14.48 -7.78
C LYS A 291 14.31 14.46 -7.08
N VAL A 292 14.14 13.64 -6.02
CA VAL A 292 12.94 13.66 -5.18
C VAL A 292 12.71 15.04 -4.56
N TYR A 293 13.74 15.71 -4.04
CA TYR A 293 13.60 17.07 -3.51
C TYR A 293 13.14 18.08 -4.59
N ARG A 294 13.69 18.00 -5.80
CA ARG A 294 13.22 18.82 -6.94
C ARG A 294 11.76 18.52 -7.28
N MET A 295 11.33 17.27 -7.20
CA MET A 295 9.92 16.90 -7.42
C MET A 295 9.00 17.46 -6.34
N ILE A 296 9.42 17.46 -5.07
CA ILE A 296 8.66 18.10 -3.97
C ILE A 296 8.46 19.60 -4.27
N ILE A 297 9.51 20.28 -4.71
CA ILE A 297 9.44 21.70 -5.12
C ILE A 297 8.51 21.88 -6.32
N ALA A 298 8.60 21.02 -7.34
CA ALA A 298 7.73 21.12 -8.51
C ALA A 298 6.25 20.79 -8.18
N ALA A 299 6.00 19.86 -7.26
CA ALA A 299 4.66 19.53 -6.77
C ALA A 299 4.00 20.73 -6.05
N LEU A 300 4.79 21.54 -5.32
CA LEU A 300 4.33 22.79 -4.71
C LEU A 300 3.84 23.81 -5.75
N VAL A 301 4.47 23.86 -6.94
CA VAL A 301 4.14 24.81 -8.01
C VAL A 301 2.95 24.35 -8.86
N ARG A 302 2.76 23.03 -9.01
CA ARG A 302 1.66 22.43 -9.79
C ARG A 302 0.34 22.29 -9.02
N ALA A 303 0.35 22.55 -7.71
CA ALA A 303 -0.77 22.37 -6.79
C ALA A 303 -1.61 23.63 -6.53
#